data_AF-A0A4R3MMN5-F1
#
_entry.id   AF-A0A4R3MMN5-F1
#
_cell.length_a   1.000
_cell.length_b   1.000
_cell.length_c   1.000
_cell.angle_alpha   90.00
_cell.angle_beta   90.00
_cell.angle_gamma   90.00
#
_symmetry.space_group_name_H-M   'P 1'
#
loop_
_entity.id
_entity.type
_entity.pdbx_description
1 polymer ?
#
loop_
_entity_poly.entity_id
_entity_poly.type
_entity_poly.pdbx_seq_one_letter_code
_entity_poly.pdbx_strand_id
1 'polypeptide(L)'
;MWIFTKEEELNSEQIKELKNQWFTMEEAIEELSFDGKNYSESSFRRDAAKVNTNKEFAQIGKPIVKEEKLGGKGRPRKVYNRAFVEALRTFAISDSYKQVEEEPIEFFINNEWKDMIKGKFQKTLKDYKVEQNYINIIVEELLSIVNDDIIQKCNALVGQNKLLVHQNKKLEDTKEYYIALHRGVEENANVLNNIANHIKNDISESSSALSRKEVYHLDQTLKVNNKLDEILKLLQGTNKR
;
A
#
# COMPACT_ATOMS: atom_id res chain seq x y z
N MET A 1 36.03 6.14 -1.02
CA MET A 1 35.23 6.60 -2.17
C MET A 1 34.12 5.57 -2.31
N TRP A 2 32.93 5.87 -1.79
CA TRP A 2 31.82 4.92 -1.79
C TRP A 2 31.16 4.98 -3.16
N ILE A 3 31.28 3.91 -3.92
CA ILE A 3 30.57 3.73 -5.19
C ILE A 3 29.15 3.36 -4.80
N PHE A 4 28.27 4.36 -4.66
CA PHE A 4 26.84 4.08 -4.68
C PHE A 4 26.52 3.53 -6.07
N THR A 5 25.96 2.34 -6.13
CA THR A 5 25.48 1.76 -7.38
C THR A 5 24.35 2.64 -7.92
N LYS A 6 24.31 2.86 -9.25
CA LYS A 6 23.26 3.67 -9.92
C LYS A 6 21.83 3.31 -9.48
N GLU A 7 21.58 2.06 -9.09
CA GLU A 7 20.28 1.59 -8.56
C GLU A 7 19.93 2.15 -7.16
N GLU A 8 20.92 2.34 -6.28
CA GLU A 8 20.70 2.95 -4.96
C GLU A 8 20.46 4.46 -5.08
N GLU A 9 21.13 5.13 -6.01
CA GLU A 9 20.89 6.54 -6.33
C GLU A 9 19.49 6.74 -6.91
N LEU A 10 19.08 5.90 -7.88
CA LEU A 10 17.73 5.94 -8.49
C LEU A 10 16.62 5.70 -7.47
N ASN A 11 16.77 4.70 -6.58
CA ASN A 11 15.83 4.44 -5.49
C ASN A 11 15.75 5.62 -4.51
N SER A 12 16.88 6.28 -4.23
CA SER A 12 16.91 7.43 -3.32
C SER A 12 16.20 8.67 -3.89
N GLU A 13 16.25 8.86 -5.21
CA GLU A 13 15.60 9.95 -5.93
C GLU A 13 14.08 9.72 -6.05
N GLN A 14 13.67 8.50 -6.41
CA GLN A 14 12.26 8.10 -6.45
C GLN A 14 11.59 8.20 -5.07
N ILE A 15 12.28 7.79 -3.99
CA ILE A 15 11.76 7.92 -2.62
C ILE A 15 11.65 9.40 -2.21
N LYS A 16 12.57 10.27 -2.64
CA LYS A 16 12.49 11.72 -2.39
C LYS A 16 11.33 12.36 -3.15
N GLU A 17 11.11 11.97 -4.40
CA GLU A 17 9.96 12.43 -5.18
C GLU A 17 8.64 12.01 -4.53
N LEU A 18 8.51 10.75 -4.11
CA LEU A 18 7.34 10.24 -3.39
C LEU A 18 7.06 10.98 -2.07
N LYS A 19 8.10 11.37 -1.31
CA LYS A 19 7.94 12.16 -0.08
C LYS A 19 7.44 13.59 -0.32
N ASN A 20 7.71 14.15 -1.50
CA ASN A 20 7.36 15.52 -1.85
C ASN A 20 6.02 15.63 -2.59
N GLN A 21 5.36 14.52 -2.91
CA GLN A 21 4.05 14.51 -3.53
C GLN A 21 2.94 14.84 -2.53
N TRP A 22 2.07 15.76 -2.96
CA TRP A 22 0.85 16.16 -2.28
C TRP A 22 -0.31 15.96 -3.23
N PHE A 23 -1.39 15.41 -2.70
CA PHE A 23 -2.57 15.04 -3.45
C PHE A 23 -3.75 15.84 -2.91
N THR A 24 -4.54 16.42 -3.80
CA THR A 24 -5.91 16.82 -3.51
C THR A 24 -6.75 15.58 -3.21
N MET A 25 -7.96 15.78 -2.67
CA MET A 25 -8.87 14.66 -2.42
C MET A 25 -9.23 13.94 -3.74
N GLU A 26 -9.44 14.68 -4.82
CA GLU A 26 -9.75 14.12 -6.13
C GLU A 26 -8.58 13.27 -6.67
N GLU A 27 -7.35 13.79 -6.63
CA GLU A 27 -6.15 13.06 -7.06
C GLU A 27 -5.89 11.83 -6.18
N ALA A 28 -6.09 11.95 -4.87
CA ALA A 28 -5.94 10.81 -3.96
C ALA A 28 -7.00 9.74 -4.22
N ILE A 29 -8.23 10.11 -4.57
CA ILE A 29 -9.28 9.17 -4.96
C ILE A 29 -8.92 8.46 -6.26
N GLU A 30 -8.37 9.19 -7.25
CA GLU A 30 -7.91 8.61 -8.51
C GLU A 30 -6.79 7.58 -8.28
N GLU A 31 -5.78 7.95 -7.47
CA GLU A 31 -4.69 7.06 -7.04
C GLU A 31 -5.17 5.81 -6.28
N LEU A 32 -6.25 5.94 -5.49
CA LEU A 32 -6.86 4.82 -4.77
C LEU A 32 -7.76 3.97 -5.65
N SER A 33 -8.26 4.52 -6.77
CA SER A 33 -9.16 3.83 -7.69
C SER A 33 -8.41 3.06 -8.79
N PHE A 34 -7.10 3.29 -8.94
CA PHE A 34 -6.23 2.57 -9.88
C PHE A 34 -6.22 1.05 -9.63
N ASP A 35 -6.48 0.63 -8.38
CA ASP A 35 -6.55 -0.78 -7.95
C ASP A 35 -7.89 -1.47 -8.34
N GLY A 36 -8.73 -0.85 -9.18
CA GLY A 36 -9.93 -1.46 -9.77
C GLY A 36 -11.20 -1.42 -8.92
N LYS A 37 -11.16 -0.80 -7.73
CA LYS A 37 -12.34 -0.48 -6.91
C LYS A 37 -12.62 1.02 -6.96
N ASN A 38 -13.83 1.42 -7.37
CA ASN A 38 -14.25 2.82 -7.33
C ASN A 38 -14.28 3.33 -5.87
N TYR A 39 -13.32 4.15 -5.49
CA TYR A 39 -13.23 4.71 -4.14
C TYR A 39 -13.98 6.04 -4.07
N SER A 40 -15.18 6.04 -3.50
CA SER A 40 -16.03 7.25 -3.52
C SER A 40 -15.52 8.36 -2.60
N GLU A 41 -15.88 9.61 -2.91
CA GLU A 41 -15.60 10.76 -2.05
C GLU A 41 -16.15 10.60 -0.62
N SER A 42 -17.31 9.96 -0.50
CA SER A 42 -17.92 9.65 0.79
C SER A 42 -17.12 8.63 1.60
N SER A 43 -16.52 7.64 0.93
CA SER A 43 -15.64 6.64 1.57
C SER A 43 -14.33 7.28 1.98
N PHE A 44 -13.74 8.10 1.09
CA PHE A 44 -12.54 8.86 1.39
C PHE A 44 -12.69 9.72 2.64
N ARG A 45 -13.75 10.52 2.74
CA ARG A 45 -14.00 11.38 3.90
C ARG A 45 -14.15 10.58 5.20
N ARG A 46 -14.79 9.41 5.13
CA ARG A 46 -15.00 8.52 6.27
C ARG A 46 -13.69 7.90 6.76
N ASP A 47 -12.88 7.40 5.85
CA ASP A 47 -11.66 6.68 6.18
C ASP A 47 -10.51 7.64 6.51
N ALA A 48 -10.49 8.83 5.90
CA ALA A 48 -9.55 9.90 6.25
C ALA A 48 -9.67 10.32 7.72
N ALA A 49 -10.87 10.24 8.31
CA ALA A 49 -11.07 10.48 9.73
C ALA A 49 -10.48 9.39 10.64
N LYS A 50 -10.20 8.20 10.11
CA LYS A 50 -9.64 7.03 10.82
C LYS A 50 -8.15 6.85 10.62
N VAL A 51 -7.52 7.61 9.72
CA VAL A 51 -6.07 7.52 9.46
C VAL A 51 -5.30 7.88 10.73
N ASN A 52 -4.47 6.93 11.20
CA ASN A 52 -3.56 7.18 12.31
C ASN A 52 -2.34 7.99 11.81
N THR A 53 -2.35 9.29 12.06
CA THR A 53 -1.27 10.21 11.66
C THR A 53 0.04 10.03 12.44
N ASN A 54 0.02 9.28 13.54
CA ASN A 54 1.22 8.95 14.31
C ASN A 54 1.96 7.73 13.75
N LYS A 55 1.30 6.90 12.93
CA LYS A 55 1.91 5.72 12.30
C LYS A 55 2.88 6.14 11.21
N GLU A 56 4.12 5.67 11.30
CA GLU A 56 5.17 6.00 10.35
C GLU A 56 5.27 4.91 9.27
N PHE A 57 5.30 5.32 8.00
CA PHE A 57 5.54 4.43 6.87
C PHE A 57 7.00 4.56 6.45
N ALA A 58 7.78 3.48 6.60
CA ALA A 58 9.24 3.46 6.53
C ALA A 58 9.85 4.40 5.48
N GLN A 59 9.46 4.25 4.20
CA GLN A 59 10.08 4.99 3.09
C GLN A 59 9.44 6.35 2.80
N ILE A 60 8.21 6.64 3.23
CA ILE A 60 7.45 7.85 2.83
C ILE A 60 7.06 8.77 4.00
N GLY A 61 7.32 8.34 5.23
CA GLY A 61 7.13 9.14 6.45
C GLY A 61 5.74 9.03 7.05
N LYS A 62 5.35 10.03 7.84
CA LYS A 62 4.05 10.06 8.53
C LYS A 62 2.95 10.64 7.65
N PRO A 63 1.69 10.17 7.78
CA PRO A 63 0.54 10.81 7.16
C PRO A 63 0.40 12.27 7.62
N ILE A 64 0.37 13.21 6.69
CA ILE A 64 0.22 14.64 6.97
C ILE A 64 -0.86 15.22 6.06
N VAL A 65 -1.68 16.09 6.65
CA VAL A 65 -2.66 16.92 5.94
C VAL A 65 -2.23 18.38 6.05
N LYS A 66 -2.26 19.11 4.95
CA LYS A 66 -2.04 20.56 4.92
C LYS A 66 -3.23 21.25 4.28
N GLU A 67 -3.40 22.52 4.59
CA GLU A 67 -4.35 23.38 3.91
C GLU A 67 -3.60 24.25 2.89
N GLU A 68 -3.99 24.13 1.62
CA GLU A 68 -3.49 24.95 0.54
C GLU A 68 -4.48 26.07 0.24
N LYS A 69 -4.00 27.31 0.30
CA LYS A 69 -4.77 28.50 -0.10
C LYS A 69 -4.54 28.75 -1.58
N LEU A 70 -5.53 28.44 -2.41
CA LEU A 70 -5.58 28.97 -3.78
C LEU A 70 -5.74 30.49 -3.69
N GLY A 71 -5.01 31.23 -4.54
CA GLY A 71 -4.86 32.70 -4.48
C GLY A 71 -6.11 33.57 -4.72
N GLY A 72 -7.30 33.13 -4.29
CA GLY A 72 -8.58 33.84 -4.41
C GLY A 72 -9.47 33.69 -3.15
N LYS A 73 -10.71 34.19 -3.21
CA LYS A 73 -11.71 34.16 -2.12
C LYS A 73 -12.31 32.76 -1.83
N GLY A 74 -11.59 31.69 -2.17
CA GLY A 74 -12.02 30.31 -1.96
C GLY A 74 -11.72 29.82 -0.54
N ARG A 75 -12.43 28.78 -0.09
CA ARG A 75 -12.02 28.05 1.12
C ARG A 75 -10.69 27.31 0.85
N PRO A 76 -9.78 27.26 1.83
CA PRO A 76 -8.56 26.46 1.71
C PRO A 76 -8.91 25.01 1.36
N ARG A 77 -8.17 24.40 0.43
CA ARG A 77 -8.32 22.98 0.09
C ARG A 77 -7.37 22.16 0.94
N LYS A 78 -7.82 20.99 1.40
CA LYS A 78 -6.95 20.04 2.10
C LYS A 78 -6.17 19.24 1.06
N VAL A 79 -4.87 19.11 1.30
CA VAL A 79 -3.95 18.27 0.53
C VAL A 79 -3.29 17.26 1.45
N TYR A 80 -3.06 16.07 0.92
CA TYR A 80 -2.64 14.87 1.64
C TYR A 80 -1.30 14.42 1.08
N ASN A 81 -0.32 14.11 1.92
CA ASN A 81 0.95 13.56 1.41
C ASN A 81 0.81 12.09 1.02
N ARG A 82 1.80 11.55 0.29
CA ARG A 82 1.82 10.13 -0.14
C ARG A 82 1.57 9.15 1.01
N ALA A 83 2.17 9.35 2.18
CA ALA A 83 1.97 8.50 3.36
C ALA A 83 0.50 8.44 3.82
N PHE A 84 -0.24 9.54 3.67
CA PHE A 84 -1.67 9.59 3.98
C PHE A 84 -2.49 8.80 2.95
N VAL A 85 -2.16 8.92 1.66
CA VAL A 85 -2.83 8.16 0.60
C VAL A 85 -2.57 6.66 0.75
N GLU A 86 -1.35 6.24 1.08
CA GLU A 86 -1.04 4.82 1.35
C GLU A 86 -1.75 4.30 2.60
N ALA A 87 -1.91 5.13 3.64
CA ALA A 87 -2.73 4.78 4.80
C ALA A 87 -4.19 4.56 4.40
N LEU A 88 -4.72 5.36 3.48
CA LEU A 88 -6.07 5.18 2.93
C LEU A 88 -6.21 3.93 2.06
N ARG A 89 -5.16 3.58 1.31
CA ARG A 89 -5.10 2.40 0.46
C ARG A 89 -5.34 1.11 1.25
N THR A 90 -4.88 1.05 2.50
CA THR A 90 -5.18 -0.08 3.40
C THR A 90 -6.69 -0.26 3.69
N PHE A 91 -7.47 0.82 3.73
CA PHE A 91 -8.93 0.73 3.90
C PHE A 91 -9.64 0.44 2.57
N ALA A 92 -9.18 1.02 1.47
CA ALA A 92 -9.74 0.81 0.13
C ALA A 92 -9.61 -0.65 -0.37
N ILE A 93 -8.49 -1.30 -0.05
CA ILE A 93 -8.25 -2.70 -0.41
C ILE A 93 -9.06 -3.67 0.48
N SER A 94 -9.47 -3.26 1.68
CA SER A 94 -9.95 -4.20 2.70
C SER A 94 -11.47 -4.15 2.95
N ASP A 95 -12.17 -5.16 2.44
CA ASP A 95 -13.31 -5.75 3.16
C ASP A 95 -12.81 -6.75 4.24
N SER A 96 -11.49 -6.96 4.32
CA SER A 96 -10.83 -8.07 5.04
C SER A 96 -9.94 -7.66 6.24
N TYR A 97 -9.55 -6.39 6.39
CA TYR A 97 -8.84 -5.92 7.58
C TYR A 97 -9.85 -5.40 8.59
N LYS A 98 -10.45 -6.32 9.36
CA LYS A 98 -10.91 -5.95 10.69
C LYS A 98 -9.68 -5.43 11.44
N GLN A 99 -9.74 -4.17 11.85
CA GLN A 99 -8.80 -3.59 12.79
C GLN A 99 -8.77 -4.52 14.00
N VAL A 100 -7.68 -5.27 14.17
CA VAL A 100 -7.45 -6.02 15.40
C VAL A 100 -7.33 -4.93 16.46
N GLU A 101 -8.29 -4.85 17.39
CA GLU A 101 -8.17 -3.95 18.53
C GLU A 101 -6.81 -4.24 19.15
N GLU A 102 -5.94 -3.21 19.19
CA GLU A 102 -4.64 -3.33 19.85
C GLU A 102 -4.93 -3.61 21.32
N GLU A 103 -4.87 -4.89 21.71
CA GLU A 103 -4.95 -5.28 23.11
C GLU A 103 -3.82 -4.54 23.85
N PRO A 104 -4.14 -3.78 24.92
CA PRO A 104 -3.13 -3.04 25.65
C PRO A 104 -2.02 -4.00 26.08
N ILE A 105 -0.75 -3.58 25.91
CA ILE A 105 0.44 -4.40 26.25
C ILE A 105 0.34 -5.01 27.67
N GLU A 106 -0.35 -4.32 28.58
CA GLU A 106 -0.66 -4.76 29.95
C GLU A 106 -1.43 -6.09 30.03
N PHE A 107 -2.18 -6.48 28.99
CA PHE A 107 -2.85 -7.78 28.90
C PHE A 107 -1.86 -8.95 28.75
N PHE A 108 -0.70 -8.70 28.12
CA PHE A 108 0.33 -9.70 27.87
C PHE A 108 1.42 -9.72 28.95
N ILE A 109 1.51 -8.67 29.76
CA ILE A 109 2.45 -8.61 30.88
C ILE A 109 1.76 -9.21 32.11
N ASN A 110 2.04 -10.49 32.36
CA ASN A 110 1.69 -11.10 33.65
C ASN A 110 2.38 -10.29 34.76
N ASN A 111 1.60 -9.62 35.63
CA ASN A 111 2.10 -8.83 36.75
C ASN A 111 2.09 -9.59 38.10
N GLU A 112 1.61 -10.84 38.12
CA GLU A 112 1.40 -11.65 39.33
C GLU A 112 2.71 -12.00 40.05
N TRP A 113 3.82 -12.04 39.29
CA TRP A 113 5.14 -12.33 39.85
C TRP A 113 5.63 -11.22 40.81
N LYS A 114 5.23 -9.97 40.59
CA LYS A 114 5.60 -8.85 41.46
C LYS A 114 5.05 -9.03 42.88
N ASP A 115 3.79 -9.43 42.99
CA ASP A 115 3.14 -9.67 44.27
C ASP A 115 3.65 -10.96 44.94
N MET A 116 3.96 -12.00 44.15
CA MET A 116 4.65 -13.20 44.64
C MET A 116 6.03 -12.88 45.26
N ILE A 117 6.86 -12.08 44.57
CA ILE A 117 8.19 -11.71 45.07
C ILE A 117 8.07 -10.86 46.34
N LYS A 118 7.15 -9.89 46.34
CA LYS A 118 6.87 -9.07 47.53
C LYS A 118 6.45 -9.93 48.72
N GLY A 119 5.63 -10.96 48.48
CA GLY A 119 5.24 -11.94 49.49
C GLY A 119 6.42 -12.74 50.04
N LYS A 120 7.34 -13.21 49.17
CA LYS A 120 8.57 -13.91 49.58
C LYS A 120 9.45 -13.02 50.46
N PHE A 121 9.72 -11.77 50.04
CA PHE A 121 10.48 -10.80 50.83
C PHE A 121 9.86 -10.55 52.21
N GLN A 122 8.55 -10.33 52.26
CA GLN A 122 7.85 -10.07 53.53
C GLN A 122 7.85 -11.29 54.46
N LYS A 123 7.80 -12.51 53.90
CA LYS A 123 7.89 -13.75 54.66
C LYS A 123 9.29 -13.95 55.25
N THR A 124 10.33 -13.83 54.44
CA THR A 124 11.74 -13.90 54.90
C THR A 124 12.01 -12.86 56.00
N LEU A 125 11.52 -11.63 55.85
CA LEU A 125 11.70 -10.58 56.87
C LEU A 125 10.87 -10.80 58.15
N LYS A 126 9.78 -11.58 58.10
CA LYS A 126 8.95 -11.92 59.26
C LYS A 126 9.45 -13.14 60.03
N ASP A 127 10.00 -14.13 59.33
CA ASP A 127 10.37 -15.43 59.91
C ASP A 127 11.64 -15.32 60.78
N TYR A 128 12.46 -14.29 60.58
CA TYR A 128 13.63 -14.01 61.40
C TYR A 128 13.41 -12.79 62.31
N LYS A 129 13.54 -12.97 63.64
CA LYS A 129 13.77 -11.84 64.55
C LYS A 129 15.13 -11.25 64.17
N VAL A 130 15.21 -9.93 64.00
CA VAL A 130 16.45 -9.21 63.66
C VAL A 130 17.40 -9.21 64.86
N GLU A 131 17.91 -10.38 65.21
CA GLU A 131 19.01 -10.58 66.14
C GLU A 131 20.29 -10.72 65.32
N GLN A 132 21.39 -10.16 65.82
CA GLN A 132 22.68 -10.02 65.09
C GLN A 132 23.19 -11.34 64.48
N ASN A 133 22.82 -12.49 65.05
CA ASN A 133 23.28 -13.80 64.63
C ASN A 133 22.60 -14.35 63.36
N TYR A 134 21.42 -13.82 62.97
CA TYR A 134 20.68 -14.30 61.79
C TYR A 134 20.85 -13.43 60.55
N ILE A 135 21.54 -12.29 60.67
CA ILE A 135 21.69 -11.29 59.59
C ILE A 135 22.27 -11.93 58.32
N ASN A 136 23.32 -12.75 58.43
CA ASN A 136 23.96 -13.36 57.26
C ASN A 136 23.01 -14.33 56.52
N ILE A 137 22.22 -15.11 57.26
CA ILE A 137 21.26 -16.07 56.68
C ILE A 137 20.14 -15.32 55.95
N ILE A 138 19.61 -14.25 56.57
CA ILE A 138 18.60 -13.37 55.94
C ILE A 138 19.16 -12.76 54.65
N VAL A 139 20.40 -12.26 54.67
CA VAL A 139 21.02 -11.65 53.49
C VAL A 139 21.20 -12.66 52.35
N GLU A 140 21.65 -13.89 52.65
CA GLU A 140 21.77 -14.95 51.63
C GLU A 140 20.42 -15.33 51.02
N GLU A 141 19.37 -15.50 51.83
CA GLU A 141 18.02 -15.79 51.32
C GLU A 141 17.47 -14.66 50.44
N LEU A 142 17.66 -13.41 50.84
CA LEU A 142 17.25 -12.25 50.04
C LEU A 142 18.03 -12.17 48.71
N LEU A 143 19.33 -12.47 48.72
CA LEU A 143 20.15 -12.52 47.52
C LEU A 143 19.70 -13.65 46.56
N SER A 144 19.29 -14.81 47.08
CA SER A 144 18.71 -15.88 46.27
C SER A 144 17.38 -15.43 45.65
N ILE A 145 16.47 -14.78 46.39
CA ILE A 145 15.23 -14.24 45.80
C ILE A 145 15.54 -13.25 44.67
N VAL A 146 16.52 -12.36 44.85
CA VAL A 146 16.92 -11.42 43.81
C VAL A 146 17.48 -12.14 42.58
N ASN A 147 18.42 -13.07 42.76
CA ASN A 147 19.05 -13.76 41.64
C ASN A 147 18.12 -14.73 40.92
N ASP A 148 17.41 -15.58 41.68
CA ASP A 148 16.66 -16.70 41.14
C ASP A 148 15.27 -16.28 40.66
N ASP A 149 14.58 -15.39 41.37
CA ASP A 149 13.23 -14.97 40.98
C ASP A 149 13.21 -13.69 40.15
N ILE A 150 14.06 -12.69 40.44
CA ILE A 150 14.03 -11.40 39.72
C ILE A 150 14.91 -11.46 38.48
N ILE A 151 16.19 -11.77 38.62
CA ILE A 151 17.13 -11.70 37.50
C ILE A 151 16.80 -12.74 36.44
N GLN A 152 16.51 -14.00 36.80
CA GLN A 152 16.14 -15.01 35.80
C GLN A 152 14.87 -14.62 35.03
N LYS A 153 13.83 -14.11 35.69
CA LYS A 153 12.59 -13.69 35.02
C LYS A 153 12.82 -12.48 34.10
N CYS A 154 13.61 -11.51 34.54
CA CYS A 154 14.02 -10.39 33.70
C CYS A 154 14.78 -10.86 32.45
N ASN A 155 15.73 -11.79 32.61
CA ASN A 155 16.49 -12.35 31.48
C ASN A 155 15.59 -13.15 30.53
N ALA A 156 14.63 -13.91 31.05
CA ALA A 156 13.65 -14.63 30.24
C ALA A 156 12.76 -13.66 29.42
N LEU A 157 12.29 -12.57 30.02
CA LEU A 157 11.55 -11.51 29.33
C LEU A 157 12.38 -10.85 28.23
N VAL A 158 13.65 -10.56 28.51
CA VAL A 158 14.59 -10.04 27.50
C VAL A 158 14.76 -11.03 26.35
N GLY A 159 14.85 -12.33 26.64
CA GLY A 159 14.90 -13.39 25.63
C GLY A 159 13.63 -13.45 24.76
N GLN A 160 12.46 -13.39 25.38
CA GLN A 160 11.16 -13.34 24.68
C GLN A 160 11.04 -12.09 23.80
N ASN A 161 11.44 -10.92 24.29
CA ASN A 161 11.47 -9.70 23.49
C ASN A 161 12.40 -9.81 22.28
N LYS A 162 13.59 -10.41 22.44
CA LYS A 162 14.49 -10.66 21.29
C LYS A 162 13.85 -11.57 20.25
N LEU A 163 13.12 -12.61 20.68
CA LEU A 163 12.40 -13.51 19.78
C LEU A 163 11.27 -12.77 19.04
N LEU A 164 10.48 -11.96 19.74
CA LEU A 164 9.40 -11.15 19.15
C LEU A 164 9.94 -10.14 18.14
N VAL A 165 11.04 -9.45 18.45
CA VAL A 165 11.71 -8.54 17.52
C VAL A 165 12.16 -9.29 16.26
N HIS A 166 12.71 -10.49 16.40
CA HIS A 166 13.11 -11.31 15.25
C HIS A 166 11.90 -11.76 14.41
N GLN A 167 10.82 -12.18 15.04
CA GLN A 167 9.59 -12.56 14.36
C GLN A 167 8.95 -11.37 13.63
N ASN A 168 8.92 -10.19 14.26
CA ASN A 168 8.45 -8.95 13.64
C ASN A 168 9.28 -8.59 12.42
N LYS A 169 10.61 -8.72 12.49
CA LYS A 169 11.48 -8.50 11.34
C LYS A 169 11.14 -9.45 10.19
N LYS A 170 10.94 -10.74 10.47
CA LYS A 170 10.55 -11.72 9.45
C LYS A 170 9.19 -11.41 8.84
N LEU A 171 8.23 -10.94 9.64
CA LEU A 171 6.93 -10.49 9.14
C LEU A 171 7.06 -9.26 8.24
N GLU A 172 7.93 -8.31 8.60
CA GLU A 172 8.21 -7.12 7.79
C GLU A 172 8.85 -7.50 6.45
N ASP A 173 9.87 -8.37 6.46
CA ASP A 173 10.51 -8.89 5.23
C ASP A 173 9.47 -9.60 4.33
N THR A 174 8.58 -10.39 4.94
CA THR A 174 7.50 -11.10 4.21
C THR A 174 6.49 -10.13 3.63
N LYS A 175 6.14 -9.07 4.36
CA LYS A 175 5.26 -8.00 3.88
C LYS A 175 5.87 -7.29 2.68
N GLU A 176 7.15 -6.91 2.76
CA GLU A 176 7.86 -6.28 1.63
C GLU A 176 7.90 -7.18 0.40
N TYR A 177 8.15 -8.47 0.57
CA TYR A 177 8.09 -9.45 -0.51
C TYR A 177 6.73 -9.47 -1.23
N TYR A 178 5.61 -9.52 -0.48
CA TYR A 178 4.29 -9.53 -1.09
C TYR A 178 3.91 -8.20 -1.75
N ILE A 179 4.39 -7.07 -1.23
CA ILE A 179 4.23 -5.76 -1.89
C ILE A 179 4.95 -5.75 -3.24
N ALA A 180 6.18 -6.26 -3.30
CA ALA A 180 6.94 -6.36 -4.55
C ALA A 180 6.25 -7.28 -5.57
N LEU A 181 5.74 -8.42 -5.10
CA LEU A 181 4.97 -9.35 -5.94
C LEU A 181 3.72 -8.66 -6.53
N HIS A 182 2.97 -7.92 -5.70
CA HIS A 182 1.78 -7.21 -6.13
C HIS A 182 2.10 -6.16 -7.20
N ARG A 183 3.16 -5.36 -7.01
CA ARG A 183 3.63 -4.39 -8.00
C ARG A 183 4.01 -5.04 -9.33
N GLY A 184 4.72 -6.17 -9.29
CA GLY A 184 5.06 -6.91 -10.51
C GLY A 184 3.84 -7.45 -11.27
N VAL A 185 2.76 -7.81 -10.56
CA VAL A 185 1.49 -8.20 -11.19
C VAL A 185 0.80 -6.98 -11.82
N GLU A 186 0.80 -5.83 -11.15
CA GLU A 186 0.22 -4.57 -11.64
C GLU A 186 0.92 -4.08 -12.92
N GLU A 187 2.25 -4.09 -12.95
CA GLU A 187 3.06 -3.76 -14.13
C GLU A 187 2.71 -4.67 -15.32
N ASN A 188 2.60 -5.98 -15.09
CA ASN A 188 2.21 -6.94 -16.12
C ASN A 188 0.79 -6.68 -16.64
N ALA A 189 -0.16 -6.33 -15.77
CA ALA A 189 -1.52 -5.98 -16.17
C ALA A 189 -1.55 -4.73 -17.06
N ASN A 190 -0.76 -3.70 -16.73
CA ASN A 190 -0.63 -2.50 -17.53
C ASN A 190 -0.04 -2.78 -18.92
N VAL A 191 1.00 -3.64 -19.00
CA VAL A 191 1.57 -4.08 -20.27
C VAL A 191 0.53 -4.79 -21.13
N LEU A 192 -0.26 -5.70 -20.53
CA LEU A 192 -1.32 -6.42 -21.25
C LEU A 192 -2.41 -5.48 -21.76
N ASN A 193 -2.82 -4.49 -20.97
CA ASN A 193 -3.79 -3.47 -21.39
C ASN A 193 -3.27 -2.63 -22.57
N ASN A 194 -2.00 -2.26 -22.55
CA ASN A 194 -1.38 -1.53 -23.66
C ASN A 194 -1.35 -2.37 -24.94
N ILE A 195 -0.98 -3.65 -24.85
CA ILE A 195 -1.02 -4.59 -25.98
C ILE A 195 -2.44 -4.73 -26.52
N ALA A 196 -3.44 -4.90 -25.65
CA ALA A 196 -4.83 -5.02 -26.06
C ALA A 196 -5.33 -3.77 -26.80
N ASN A 197 -4.96 -2.57 -26.33
CA ASN A 197 -5.28 -1.32 -27.00
C ASN A 197 -4.61 -1.20 -28.37
N HIS A 198 -3.33 -1.60 -28.49
CA HIS A 198 -2.64 -1.65 -29.78
C HIS A 198 -3.35 -2.57 -30.76
N ILE A 199 -3.67 -3.80 -30.35
CA ILE A 199 -4.39 -4.76 -31.21
C ILE A 199 -5.74 -4.18 -31.65
N LYS A 200 -6.48 -3.55 -30.74
CA LYS A 200 -7.77 -2.93 -31.05
C LYS A 200 -7.65 -1.82 -32.09
N ASN A 201 -6.62 -0.97 -31.98
CA ASN A 201 -6.37 0.10 -32.94
C ASN A 201 -5.95 -0.47 -34.30
N ASP A 202 -5.04 -1.44 -34.34
CA ASP A 202 -4.58 -2.09 -35.57
C ASP A 202 -5.74 -2.75 -36.33
N ILE A 203 -6.65 -3.43 -35.62
CA ILE A 203 -7.87 -4.02 -36.21
C ILE A 203 -8.77 -2.92 -36.77
N SER A 204 -8.96 -1.83 -36.04
CA SER A 204 -9.82 -0.71 -36.47
C SER A 204 -9.27 -0.03 -37.71
N GLU A 205 -7.96 0.21 -37.76
CA GLU A 205 -7.27 0.78 -38.91
C GLU A 205 -7.37 -0.14 -40.13
N SER A 206 -7.07 -1.43 -39.96
CA SER A 206 -7.15 -2.44 -41.03
C SER A 206 -8.57 -2.57 -41.58
N SER A 207 -9.58 -2.60 -40.70
CA SER A 207 -10.98 -2.62 -41.10
C SER A 207 -11.36 -1.37 -41.90
N SER A 208 -10.94 -0.19 -41.46
CA SER A 208 -11.23 1.07 -42.16
C SER A 208 -10.57 1.12 -43.55
N ALA A 209 -9.38 0.55 -43.70
CA ALA A 209 -8.66 0.48 -44.96
C ALA A 209 -9.35 -0.47 -45.94
N LEU A 210 -9.81 -1.63 -45.45
CA LEU A 210 -10.61 -2.59 -46.22
C LEU A 210 -11.91 -1.95 -46.75
N SER A 211 -12.70 -1.32 -45.88
CA SER A 211 -13.95 -0.68 -46.31
C SER A 211 -13.71 0.42 -47.35
N ARG A 212 -12.65 1.22 -47.20
CA ARG A 212 -12.27 2.23 -48.21
C ARG A 212 -11.93 1.60 -49.56
N LYS A 213 -11.22 0.47 -49.55
CA LYS A 213 -10.86 -0.27 -50.77
C LYS A 213 -12.09 -0.86 -51.45
N GLU A 214 -13.02 -1.44 -50.69
CA GLU A 214 -14.29 -1.97 -51.22
C GLU A 214 -15.14 -0.87 -51.87
N VAL A 215 -15.32 0.27 -51.18
CA VAL A 215 -16.06 1.42 -51.71
C VAL A 215 -15.43 1.91 -53.02
N TYR A 216 -14.10 2.00 -53.08
CA TYR A 216 -13.39 2.39 -54.30
C TYR A 216 -13.67 1.42 -55.47
N HIS A 217 -13.61 0.11 -55.24
CA HIS A 217 -13.86 -0.88 -56.30
C HIS A 217 -15.34 -0.88 -56.76
N LEU A 218 -16.29 -0.66 -55.84
CA LEU A 218 -17.71 -0.51 -56.19
C LEU A 218 -17.94 0.72 -57.07
N ASP A 219 -17.34 1.86 -56.72
CA ASP A 219 -17.43 3.09 -57.53
C ASP A 219 -16.85 2.90 -58.94
N GLN A 220 -15.70 2.21 -59.07
CA GLN A 220 -15.15 1.87 -60.38
C GLN A 220 -16.08 0.96 -61.19
N THR A 221 -16.67 -0.05 -60.55
CA THR A 221 -17.60 -0.98 -61.21
C THR A 221 -18.86 -0.26 -61.70
N LEU A 222 -19.44 0.63 -60.89
CA LEU A 222 -20.57 1.46 -61.27
C LEU A 222 -20.25 2.37 -62.46
N LYS A 223 -19.06 2.99 -62.48
CA LYS A 223 -18.61 3.80 -63.62
C LYS A 223 -18.49 2.99 -64.91
N VAL A 224 -17.97 1.77 -64.82
CA VAL A 224 -17.88 0.86 -65.98
C VAL A 224 -19.28 0.47 -66.46
N ASN A 225 -20.18 0.09 -65.57
CA ASN A 225 -21.57 -0.25 -65.92
C ASN A 225 -22.30 0.92 -66.59
N ASN A 226 -22.18 2.13 -66.05
CA ASN A 226 -22.79 3.32 -66.65
C ASN A 226 -22.26 3.58 -68.07
N LYS A 227 -20.95 3.41 -68.30
CA LYS A 227 -20.37 3.54 -69.65
C LYS A 227 -20.88 2.45 -70.59
N LEU A 228 -21.03 1.22 -70.11
CA LEU A 228 -21.60 0.12 -70.91
C LEU A 228 -23.05 0.41 -71.29
N ASP A 229 -23.86 0.96 -70.37
CA ASP A 229 -25.23 1.37 -70.64
C ASP A 229 -25.31 2.50 -71.68
N GLU A 230 -24.40 3.47 -71.62
CA GLU A 230 -24.28 4.51 -72.64
C GLU A 230 -23.95 3.94 -74.02
N ILE A 231 -22.98 3.00 -74.08
CA ILE A 231 -22.63 2.31 -75.33
C ILE A 231 -23.83 1.51 -75.86
N LEU A 232 -24.54 0.79 -75.00
CA LEU A 232 -25.76 0.05 -75.36
C LEU A 232 -26.83 0.96 -75.95
N LYS A 233 -27.08 2.12 -75.34
CA LYS A 233 -28.02 3.13 -75.87
C LYS A 233 -27.59 3.64 -77.23
N LEU A 234 -26.30 3.91 -77.43
CA LEU A 234 -25.76 4.36 -78.71
C LEU A 234 -25.94 3.30 -79.80
N LEU A 235 -25.66 2.03 -79.50
CA LEU A 235 -25.83 0.90 -80.42
C LEU A 235 -27.30 0.65 -80.78
N GLN A 236 -28.21 0.72 -79.81
CA GLN A 236 -29.65 0.60 -80.05
C GLN A 236 -30.22 1.78 -80.86
N GLY A 237 -29.66 2.98 -80.68
CA GLY A 237 -29.99 4.15 -81.49
C GLY A 237 -29.48 4.07 -82.94
N THR A 238 -28.37 3.36 -83.18
CA THR A 238 -27.82 3.16 -84.53
C THR A 238 -28.56 2.07 -85.33
N ASN A 239 -29.15 1.07 -84.67
CA ASN A 239 -29.96 0.02 -85.31
C ASN A 239 -31.40 0.43 -85.68
N LYS A 240 -31.79 1.70 -85.45
CA LYS A 240 -33.12 2.25 -85.82
C LYS A 240 -33.11 3.09 -87.11
N ARG A 241 -32.09 2.97 -87.95
CA ARG A 241 -32.05 3.56 -89.29
C ARG A 241 -32.27 2.52 -90.37
#